data_AF-A0A502ZXY1-F1
#
_entry.id   AF-A0A502ZXY1-F1
#
_cell.length_a   1.000
_cell.length_b   1.000
_cell.length_c   1.000
_cell.angle_alpha   90.00
_cell.angle_beta   90.00
_cell.angle_gamma   90.00
#
_symmetry.space_group_name_H-M   'P 1'
#
loop_
_entity.id
_entity.type
_entity.pdbx_description
1 polymer ?
#
loop_
_entity_poly.entity_id
_entity_poly.type
_entity_poly.pdbx_seq_one_letter_code
_entity_poly.pdbx_strand_id
1 'polypeptide(L)'
;MATLHYASGGSAAAVATAGFNLVDVQYLSQVNELTDGMKALVYLGAHDGVTQSFIDQVTPFLNNPKVFGFYLMDEPDPTGKWGTYASAATLKAESDWIHSHFPGAKTFITMMNMGSSTNPDFTNTYNPANTGIDYYGVDPYPVRTGTTTVDYDMIDRAVAAAVKSGIPTDKIVPIYQAFGGGGWMTDTGGKHVMPTATQEQVMVDHWSKLVPSPAFDYVYAWGSQNGDTALENSPELQAFFRQHNA
;
A
#
# COMPACT_ATOMS: atom_id res chain seq x y z
N MET A 1 -4.24 -9.41 18.09
CA MET A 1 -5.33 -8.67 17.39
C MET A 1 -5.51 -9.31 16.03
N ALA A 2 -6.71 -9.27 15.45
CA ALA A 2 -6.88 -9.69 14.06
C ALA A 2 -6.04 -8.80 13.14
N THR A 3 -5.49 -9.36 12.07
CA THR A 3 -4.75 -8.62 11.04
C THR A 3 -5.70 -7.60 10.39
N LEU A 4 -5.18 -6.42 10.08
CA LEU A 4 -5.93 -5.42 9.31
C LEU A 4 -5.77 -5.70 7.82
N HIS A 5 -6.84 -5.49 7.04
CA HIS A 5 -6.88 -5.73 5.60
C HIS A 5 -7.32 -4.45 4.92
N TYR A 6 -6.42 -3.86 4.14
CA TYR A 6 -6.59 -2.58 3.48
C TYR A 6 -6.90 -2.75 2.00
N ALA A 7 -7.81 -1.92 1.49
CA ALA A 7 -8.01 -1.74 0.06
C ALA A 7 -8.02 -0.23 -0.24
N SER A 8 -7.26 0.19 -1.26
CA SER A 8 -7.29 1.59 -1.68
C SER A 8 -8.47 1.89 -2.59
N GLY A 9 -9.12 3.02 -2.37
CA GLY A 9 -10.37 3.39 -3.02
C GLY A 9 -11.60 2.60 -2.54
N GLY A 10 -12.73 2.86 -3.19
CA GLY A 10 -14.03 2.29 -2.81
C GLY A 10 -14.69 3.02 -1.63
N SER A 11 -15.96 2.72 -1.38
CA SER A 11 -16.63 3.19 -0.16
C SER A 11 -16.39 2.21 0.98
N ALA A 12 -16.42 2.71 2.23
CA ALA A 12 -16.30 1.88 3.42
C ALA A 12 -17.29 0.70 3.41
N ALA A 13 -18.54 0.94 3.01
CA ALA A 13 -19.55 -0.09 2.89
C ALA A 13 -19.17 -1.14 1.83
N ALA A 14 -18.66 -0.72 0.68
CA ALA A 14 -18.32 -1.63 -0.41
C ALA A 14 -17.15 -2.56 -0.02
N VAL A 15 -16.05 -2.00 0.49
CA VAL A 15 -14.87 -2.79 0.89
C VAL A 15 -15.19 -3.71 2.08
N ALA A 16 -16.04 -3.27 3.02
CA ALA A 16 -16.49 -4.11 4.13
C ALA A 16 -17.21 -5.38 3.65
N THR A 17 -18.00 -5.30 2.57
CA THR A 17 -18.66 -6.51 2.02
C THR A 17 -17.69 -7.53 1.44
N ALA A 18 -16.46 -7.14 1.13
CA ALA A 18 -15.37 -8.03 0.69
C ALA A 18 -14.42 -8.40 1.84
N GLY A 19 -14.77 -8.09 3.09
CA GLY A 19 -14.01 -8.48 4.29
C GLY A 19 -12.91 -7.50 4.71
N PHE A 20 -12.71 -6.39 4.00
CA PHE A 20 -11.70 -5.40 4.39
C PHE A 20 -12.14 -4.64 5.64
N ASN A 21 -11.20 -4.38 6.55
CA ASN A 21 -11.44 -3.71 7.82
C ASN A 21 -10.52 -2.50 8.05
N LEU A 22 -9.62 -2.19 7.11
CA LEU A 22 -8.86 -0.94 7.04
C LEU A 22 -9.25 -0.22 5.74
N VAL A 23 -9.74 1.01 5.85
CA VAL A 23 -10.38 1.72 4.74
C VAL A 23 -9.59 2.96 4.38
N ASP A 24 -9.43 3.19 3.07
CA ASP A 24 -8.89 4.42 2.51
C ASP A 24 -9.86 5.58 2.68
N VAL A 25 -9.41 6.65 3.33
CA VAL A 25 -10.22 7.85 3.57
C VAL A 25 -9.42 9.12 3.35
N GLN A 26 -10.12 10.20 3.05
CA GLN A 26 -9.56 11.54 2.88
C GLN A 26 -10.20 12.56 3.82
N TYR A 27 -11.38 12.27 4.37
CA TYR A 27 -12.17 13.21 5.17
C TYR A 27 -12.66 12.61 6.49
N LEU A 28 -12.75 13.44 7.53
CA LEU A 28 -13.25 13.03 8.85
C LEU A 28 -14.68 12.46 8.80
N SER A 29 -15.52 12.94 7.87
CA SER A 29 -16.87 12.40 7.68
C SER A 29 -16.86 10.91 7.35
N GLN A 30 -15.93 10.46 6.49
CA GLN A 30 -15.79 9.04 6.13
C GLN A 30 -15.37 8.20 7.34
N VAL A 31 -14.48 8.73 8.19
CA VAL A 31 -14.06 8.08 9.44
C VAL A 31 -15.25 7.92 10.39
N ASN A 32 -16.10 8.93 10.48
CA ASN A 32 -17.27 8.90 11.36
C ASN A 32 -18.31 7.86 10.91
N GLU A 33 -18.40 7.60 9.61
CA GLU A 33 -19.30 6.60 9.00
C GLU A 33 -18.82 5.15 9.15
N LEU A 34 -17.56 4.91 9.55
CA LEU A 34 -17.03 3.56 9.72
C LEU A 34 -17.82 2.78 10.78
N THR A 35 -18.18 1.53 10.48
CA THR A 35 -18.83 0.63 11.43
C THR A 35 -17.83 0.10 12.45
N ASP A 36 -18.34 -0.49 13.54
CA ASP A 36 -17.50 -1.11 14.56
C ASP A 36 -16.59 -2.18 13.94
N GLY A 37 -15.35 -2.25 14.44
CA GLY A 37 -14.32 -3.15 13.92
C GLY A 37 -13.52 -2.60 12.75
N MET A 38 -14.00 -1.57 12.05
CA MET A 38 -13.26 -0.93 10.97
C MET A 38 -12.30 0.15 11.48
N LYS A 39 -11.21 0.35 10.74
CA LYS A 39 -10.23 1.42 10.94
C LYS A 39 -10.03 2.22 9.65
N ALA A 40 -9.56 3.44 9.80
CA ALA A 40 -9.19 4.33 8.70
C ALA A 40 -7.67 4.38 8.52
N LEU A 41 -7.23 4.30 7.27
CA LEU A 41 -5.92 4.76 6.81
C LEU A 41 -6.14 6.02 5.98
N VAL A 42 -5.65 7.16 6.46
CA VAL A 42 -5.91 8.46 5.82
C VAL A 42 -4.87 8.71 4.73
N TYR A 43 -5.27 8.77 3.46
CA TYR A 43 -4.36 9.14 2.38
C TYR A 43 -4.10 10.65 2.37
N LEU A 44 -2.83 11.04 2.45
CA LEU A 44 -2.43 12.44 2.48
C LEU A 44 -1.93 12.95 1.13
N GLY A 45 -1.09 12.17 0.44
CA GLY A 45 -0.31 12.68 -0.69
C GLY A 45 0.70 13.75 -0.27
N ALA A 46 1.22 13.66 0.96
CA ALA A 46 2.15 14.61 1.56
C ALA A 46 3.60 14.27 1.18
N HIS A 47 4.35 15.29 0.75
CA HIS A 47 5.76 15.15 0.36
C HIS A 47 6.62 16.40 0.64
N ASP A 48 6.00 17.52 1.01
CA ASP A 48 6.64 18.84 1.13
C ASP A 48 7.09 19.16 2.57
N GLY A 49 6.91 18.24 3.51
CA GLY A 49 7.18 18.44 4.92
C GLY A 49 5.97 19.00 5.68
N VAL A 50 6.20 19.44 6.91
CA VAL A 50 5.17 19.95 7.82
C VAL A 50 4.75 21.38 7.43
N THR A 51 4.08 21.50 6.28
CA THR A 51 3.47 22.75 5.82
C THR A 51 2.15 23.01 6.53
N GLN A 52 1.61 24.22 6.41
CA GLN A 52 0.26 24.51 6.93
C GLN A 52 -0.80 23.61 6.27
N SER A 53 -0.67 23.31 4.98
CA SER A 53 -1.60 22.40 4.28
C SER A 53 -1.56 20.99 4.87
N PHE A 54 -0.37 20.47 5.19
CA PHE A 54 -0.23 19.19 5.87
C PHE A 54 -0.90 19.21 7.25
N ILE A 55 -0.63 20.25 8.05
CA ILE A 55 -1.23 20.40 9.38
C ILE A 55 -2.76 20.45 9.27
N ASP A 56 -3.31 21.24 8.35
CA ASP A 56 -4.75 21.38 8.16
C ASP A 56 -5.41 20.08 7.71
N GLN A 57 -4.71 19.27 6.91
CA GLN A 57 -5.18 17.96 6.47
C GLN A 57 -5.16 16.91 7.60
N VAL A 58 -4.13 16.90 8.45
CA VAL A 58 -3.97 15.89 9.52
C VAL A 58 -4.80 16.24 10.77
N THR A 59 -4.90 17.52 11.12
CA THR A 59 -5.51 18.01 12.37
C THR A 59 -6.91 17.45 12.65
N PRO A 60 -7.83 17.33 11.67
CA PRO A 60 -9.18 16.80 11.89
C PRO A 60 -9.20 15.35 12.41
N PHE A 61 -8.14 14.57 12.18
CA PHE A 61 -8.08 13.15 12.51
C PHE A 61 -7.41 12.85 13.85
N LEU A 62 -6.77 13.85 14.47
CA LEU A 62 -5.94 13.65 15.66
C LEU A 62 -6.74 12.99 16.79
N ASN A 63 -6.15 11.95 17.37
CA ASN A 63 -6.68 11.18 18.50
C ASN A 63 -8.05 10.51 18.25
N ASN A 64 -8.52 10.44 17.00
CA ASN A 64 -9.73 9.70 16.68
C ASN A 64 -9.45 8.18 16.79
N PRO A 65 -10.15 7.44 17.65
CA PRO A 65 -9.86 6.03 17.89
C PRO A 65 -10.14 5.12 16.68
N LYS A 66 -10.88 5.61 15.67
CA LYS A 66 -11.12 4.89 14.41
C LYS A 66 -9.97 5.06 13.41
N VAL A 67 -9.06 6.01 13.62
CA VAL A 67 -7.89 6.21 12.74
C VAL A 67 -6.77 5.26 13.17
N PHE A 68 -6.35 4.38 12.27
CA PHE A 68 -5.16 3.56 12.44
C PHE A 68 -3.89 4.35 12.13
N GLY A 69 -3.92 5.15 11.06
CA GLY A 69 -2.75 5.89 10.63
C GLY A 69 -2.96 6.72 9.37
N PHE A 70 -1.84 7.15 8.81
CA PHE A 70 -1.76 8.03 7.64
C PHE A 70 -0.88 7.38 6.57
N TYR A 71 -1.43 7.27 5.37
CA TYR A 71 -0.70 6.91 4.17
C TYR A 71 -0.13 8.22 3.59
N LEU A 72 1.16 8.47 3.82
CA LEU A 72 1.81 9.73 3.50
C LEU A 72 1.85 9.92 1.99
N MET A 73 2.39 8.96 1.25
CA MET A 73 2.62 9.11 -0.19
C MET A 73 2.69 7.76 -0.90
N ASP A 74 2.07 7.70 -2.07
CA ASP A 74 2.20 6.59 -3.01
C ASP A 74 3.47 6.76 -3.85
N GLU A 75 4.35 5.75 -3.81
CA GLU A 75 5.61 5.65 -4.54
C GLU A 75 6.39 6.98 -4.66
N PRO A 76 6.77 7.64 -3.55
CA PRO A 76 7.51 8.89 -3.60
C PRO A 76 8.84 8.71 -4.36
N ASP A 77 9.13 9.56 -5.35
CA ASP A 77 10.34 9.46 -6.16
C ASP A 77 11.51 10.22 -5.48
N PRO A 78 12.55 9.54 -4.98
CA PRO A 78 13.68 10.20 -4.31
C PRO A 78 14.56 11.01 -5.27
N THR A 79 14.33 10.92 -6.58
CA THR A 79 15.08 11.61 -7.64
C THR A 79 14.27 12.72 -8.32
N GLY A 80 12.94 12.67 -8.24
CA GLY A 80 12.02 13.58 -8.92
C GLY A 80 12.02 13.46 -10.44
N LYS A 81 12.56 12.37 -10.99
CA LYS A 81 12.74 12.19 -12.43
C LYS A 81 11.53 11.54 -13.11
N TRP A 82 10.84 10.67 -12.39
CA TRP A 82 9.79 9.79 -12.90
C TRP A 82 8.45 10.05 -12.22
N GLY A 83 8.47 10.54 -10.99
CA GLY A 83 7.29 10.83 -10.20
C GLY A 83 7.45 12.07 -9.31
N THR A 84 6.56 12.19 -8.34
CA THR A 84 6.58 13.30 -7.38
C THR A 84 7.80 13.19 -6.48
N TYR A 85 8.65 14.22 -6.50
CA TYR A 85 9.82 14.28 -5.66
C TYR A 85 9.43 14.35 -4.18
N ALA A 86 9.98 13.46 -3.36
CA ALA A 86 9.97 13.60 -1.91
C ALA A 86 11.37 13.35 -1.36
N SER A 87 11.79 14.16 -0.39
CA SER A 87 13.04 13.89 0.31
C SER A 87 12.79 13.01 1.53
N ALA A 88 13.76 12.19 1.92
CA ALA A 88 13.66 11.46 3.19
C ALA A 88 13.47 12.41 4.39
N ALA A 89 14.04 13.62 4.33
CA ALA A 89 13.91 14.62 5.39
C ALA A 89 12.49 15.21 5.50
N THR A 90 11.79 15.43 4.37
CA THR A 90 10.41 15.94 4.37
C THR A 90 9.44 14.88 4.89
N LEU A 91 9.54 13.65 4.38
CA LEU A 91 8.76 12.51 4.89
C LEU A 91 9.04 12.25 6.38
N LYS A 92 10.29 12.42 6.82
CA LYS A 92 10.64 12.34 8.24
C LYS A 92 9.93 13.39 9.07
N ALA A 93 9.95 14.64 8.64
CA ALA A 93 9.32 15.72 9.36
C ALA A 93 7.80 15.49 9.50
N GLU A 94 7.15 15.01 8.44
CA GLU A 94 5.72 14.66 8.44
C GLU A 94 5.43 13.51 9.42
N SER A 95 6.22 12.42 9.37
CA SER A 95 6.05 11.29 10.28
C SER A 95 6.27 11.67 11.75
N ASP A 96 7.36 12.39 12.06
CA ASP A 96 7.67 12.85 13.40
C ASP A 96 6.58 13.79 13.96
N TRP A 97 6.01 14.63 13.10
CA TRP A 97 4.92 15.53 13.49
C TRP A 97 3.65 14.75 13.84
N ILE A 98 3.27 13.76 13.02
CA ILE A 98 2.14 12.87 13.32
C ILE A 98 2.35 12.15 14.64
N HIS A 99 3.53 11.55 14.87
CA HIS A 99 3.79 10.81 16.12
C HIS A 99 3.81 11.72 17.35
N SER A 100 4.24 12.97 17.23
CA SER A 100 4.24 13.92 18.36
C SER A 100 2.85 14.45 18.72
N HIS A 101 1.90 14.47 17.76
CA HIS A 101 0.54 14.99 17.98
C HIS A 101 -0.53 13.89 18.10
N PHE A 102 -0.21 12.68 17.64
CA PHE A 102 -1.03 11.49 17.73
C PHE A 102 -0.15 10.23 17.94
N PRO A 103 0.37 10.02 19.17
CA PRO A 103 1.36 8.95 19.45
C PRO A 103 0.94 7.51 19.13
N GLY A 104 -0.36 7.26 18.95
CA GLY A 104 -0.89 5.95 18.57
C GLY A 104 -1.05 5.73 17.06
N ALA A 105 -0.98 6.79 16.25
CA ALA A 105 -1.16 6.70 14.81
C ALA A 105 0.08 6.13 14.13
N LYS A 106 -0.15 5.40 13.04
CA LYS A 106 0.88 4.82 12.18
C LYS A 106 1.12 5.66 10.93
N THR A 107 2.34 5.61 10.40
CA THR A 107 2.66 6.21 9.10
C THR A 107 3.08 5.14 8.09
N PHE A 108 2.67 5.32 6.85
CA PHE A 108 2.85 4.35 5.78
C PHE A 108 3.18 5.05 4.47
N ILE A 109 4.03 4.43 3.65
CA ILE A 109 4.24 4.75 2.23
C ILE A 109 4.29 3.45 1.43
N THR A 110 4.01 3.49 0.13
CA THR A 110 4.47 2.46 -0.81
C THR A 110 5.85 2.83 -1.33
N MET A 111 6.62 1.83 -1.71
CA MET A 111 8.01 2.01 -2.12
C MET A 111 8.13 2.03 -3.64
N MET A 112 8.58 3.16 -4.18
CA MET A 112 8.95 3.21 -5.59
C MET A 112 10.14 2.27 -5.87
N ASN A 113 9.96 1.30 -6.76
CA ASN A 113 11.07 0.47 -7.22
C ASN A 113 11.97 1.26 -8.17
N MET A 114 13.22 1.54 -7.76
CA MET A 114 14.19 2.29 -8.56
C MET A 114 14.96 1.41 -9.55
N GLY A 115 14.76 0.09 -9.48
CA GLY A 115 15.35 -0.91 -10.37
C GLY A 115 14.37 -1.40 -11.41
N SER A 116 14.34 -2.72 -11.60
CA SER A 116 13.37 -3.40 -12.48
C SER A 116 12.63 -4.49 -11.70
N SER A 117 11.65 -5.10 -12.34
CA SER A 117 10.92 -6.25 -11.78
C SER A 117 11.76 -7.53 -11.68
N THR A 118 12.86 -7.62 -12.44
CA THR A 118 13.83 -8.72 -12.39
C THR A 118 15.01 -8.43 -11.46
N ASN A 119 15.31 -7.15 -11.21
CA ASN A 119 16.35 -6.71 -10.30
C ASN A 119 15.86 -5.46 -9.53
N PRO A 120 14.94 -5.63 -8.56
CA PRO A 120 14.39 -4.51 -7.81
C PRO A 120 15.45 -3.85 -6.93
N ASP A 121 15.33 -2.55 -6.75
CA ASP A 121 16.26 -1.77 -5.95
C ASP A 121 15.55 -0.65 -5.20
N PHE A 122 15.75 -0.62 -3.88
CA PHE A 122 15.25 0.40 -2.97
C PHE A 122 16.41 1.07 -2.21
N THR A 123 17.66 0.88 -2.66
CA THR A 123 18.82 1.50 -2.00
C THR A 123 18.82 3.02 -2.20
N ASN A 124 19.29 3.74 -1.18
CA ASN A 124 19.32 5.21 -1.17
C ASN A 124 17.94 5.89 -1.32
N THR A 125 16.84 5.18 -0.98
CA THR A 125 15.49 5.75 -0.95
C THR A 125 15.05 6.02 0.50
N TYR A 126 14.11 5.24 1.03
CA TYR A 126 13.48 5.43 2.33
C TYR A 126 13.54 4.16 3.15
N ASN A 127 13.84 4.31 4.44
CA ASN A 127 13.82 3.24 5.42
C ASN A 127 13.57 3.83 6.82
N PRO A 128 13.32 2.99 7.86
CA PRO A 128 12.97 3.51 9.17
C PRO A 128 14.03 4.42 9.78
N ALA A 129 15.30 4.21 9.44
CA ALA A 129 16.41 4.97 9.99
C ALA A 129 16.46 6.42 9.45
N ASN A 130 16.06 6.64 8.19
CA ASN A 130 16.11 7.97 7.58
C ASN A 130 14.74 8.70 7.55
N THR A 131 13.61 7.99 7.61
CA THR A 131 12.27 8.62 7.61
C THR A 131 11.51 8.48 8.93
N GLY A 132 11.84 7.51 9.80
CA GLY A 132 11.03 7.24 10.99
C GLY A 132 9.61 6.71 10.70
N ILE A 133 9.30 6.37 9.44
CA ILE A 133 8.00 5.83 9.05
C ILE A 133 7.78 4.43 9.66
N ASP A 134 6.54 4.12 10.05
CA ASP A 134 6.22 2.83 10.66
C ASP A 134 6.29 1.69 9.66
N TYR A 135 5.66 1.83 8.49
CA TYR A 135 5.43 0.75 7.53
C TYR A 135 5.72 1.13 6.08
N TYR A 136 6.12 0.13 5.28
CA TYR A 136 6.54 0.31 3.90
C TYR A 136 5.89 -0.76 3.02
N GLY A 137 5.08 -0.32 2.06
CA GLY A 137 4.42 -1.15 1.08
C GLY A 137 5.39 -1.57 0.00
N VAL A 138 5.44 -2.87 -0.29
CA VAL A 138 6.22 -3.43 -1.38
C VAL A 138 5.25 -4.09 -2.35
N ASP A 139 5.25 -3.64 -3.60
CA ASP A 139 4.20 -3.89 -4.59
C ASP A 139 4.66 -4.53 -5.92
N PRO A 140 5.28 -5.73 -5.86
CA PRO A 140 5.52 -6.55 -7.02
C PRO A 140 4.19 -7.01 -7.65
N TYR A 141 4.04 -6.78 -8.96
CA TYR A 141 2.87 -7.20 -9.75
C TYR A 141 3.24 -8.28 -10.78
N PRO A 142 3.29 -9.58 -10.38
CA PRO A 142 3.85 -10.67 -11.16
C PRO A 142 2.95 -11.17 -12.29
N VAL A 143 1.64 -10.84 -12.27
CA VAL A 143 0.71 -11.27 -13.32
C VAL A 143 0.70 -10.23 -14.44
N ARG A 144 1.53 -10.47 -15.46
CA ARG A 144 1.75 -9.56 -16.59
C ARG A 144 1.78 -10.25 -17.95
N THR A 145 1.44 -9.52 -19.01
CA THR A 145 1.68 -9.94 -20.40
C THR A 145 3.17 -9.84 -20.75
N GLY A 146 3.58 -10.45 -21.87
CA GLY A 146 4.98 -10.44 -22.31
C GLY A 146 5.90 -11.38 -21.52
N THR A 147 5.34 -12.20 -20.62
CA THR A 147 6.02 -13.30 -19.94
C THR A 147 5.44 -14.63 -20.41
N THR A 148 6.25 -15.70 -20.38
CA THR A 148 5.78 -17.05 -20.75
C THR A 148 5.00 -17.72 -19.62
N THR A 149 5.30 -17.36 -18.38
CA THR A 149 4.68 -17.85 -17.14
C THR A 149 4.65 -16.71 -16.12
N VAL A 150 3.71 -16.76 -15.19
CA VAL A 150 3.69 -15.83 -14.05
C VAL A 150 4.96 -16.01 -13.23
N ASP A 151 5.64 -14.90 -12.93
CA ASP A 151 6.90 -14.84 -12.20
C ASP A 151 6.64 -14.51 -10.73
N TYR A 152 6.18 -15.49 -9.95
CA TYR A 152 5.87 -15.27 -8.53
C TYR A 152 7.09 -14.91 -7.70
N ASP A 153 8.29 -15.36 -8.11
CA ASP A 153 9.57 -15.02 -7.48
C ASP A 153 9.88 -13.51 -7.52
N MET A 154 9.10 -12.71 -8.26
CA MET A 154 9.12 -11.26 -8.16
C MET A 154 8.91 -10.76 -6.73
N ILE A 155 8.02 -11.42 -6.00
CA ILE A 155 7.70 -11.09 -4.62
C ILE A 155 8.94 -11.26 -3.76
N ASP A 156 9.56 -12.43 -3.86
CA ASP A 156 10.77 -12.81 -3.14
C ASP A 156 11.91 -11.82 -3.40
N ARG A 157 12.12 -11.45 -4.68
CA ARG A 157 13.16 -10.47 -5.05
C ARG A 157 12.87 -9.09 -4.51
N ALA A 158 11.63 -8.62 -4.58
CA ALA A 158 11.24 -7.30 -4.09
C ALA A 158 11.40 -7.22 -2.56
N VAL A 159 10.95 -8.24 -1.82
CA VAL A 159 11.15 -8.31 -0.36
C VAL A 159 12.64 -8.35 -0.01
N ALA A 160 13.44 -9.17 -0.70
CA ALA A 160 14.88 -9.23 -0.47
C ALA A 160 15.57 -7.88 -0.72
N ALA A 161 15.15 -7.15 -1.76
CA ALA A 161 15.66 -5.80 -2.05
C ALA A 161 15.28 -4.79 -0.96
N ALA A 162 14.03 -4.83 -0.47
CA ALA A 162 13.57 -3.96 0.61
C ALA A 162 14.31 -4.23 1.93
N VAL A 163 14.54 -5.51 2.27
CA VAL A 163 15.36 -5.88 3.43
C VAL A 163 16.79 -5.38 3.27
N LYS A 164 17.37 -5.56 2.08
CA LYS A 164 18.73 -5.08 1.77
C LYS A 164 18.86 -3.55 1.86
N SER A 165 17.80 -2.79 1.56
CA SER A 165 17.79 -1.32 1.69
C SER A 165 17.55 -0.84 3.13
N GLY A 166 17.34 -1.75 4.07
CA GLY A 166 17.21 -1.46 5.49
C GLY A 166 15.79 -1.42 6.01
N ILE A 167 14.80 -1.98 5.29
CA ILE A 167 13.43 -2.14 5.79
C ILE A 167 13.32 -3.50 6.50
N PRO A 168 13.09 -3.52 7.83
CA PRO A 168 12.84 -4.76 8.56
C PRO A 168 11.59 -5.49 8.06
N THR A 169 11.58 -6.82 8.07
CA THR A 169 10.47 -7.64 7.55
C THR A 169 9.15 -7.37 8.27
N ASP A 170 9.17 -7.07 9.57
CA ASP A 170 7.99 -6.73 10.38
C ASP A 170 7.43 -5.33 10.08
N LYS A 171 8.13 -4.54 9.26
CA LYS A 171 7.68 -3.23 8.76
C LYS A 171 7.26 -3.26 7.29
N ILE A 172 7.39 -4.42 6.61
CA ILE A 172 6.91 -4.59 5.24
C ILE A 172 5.41 -4.86 5.27
N VAL A 173 4.69 -4.15 4.40
CA VAL A 173 3.26 -4.38 4.12
C VAL A 173 3.17 -5.11 2.77
N PRO A 174 2.61 -6.34 2.74
CA PRO A 174 2.29 -7.04 1.51
C PRO A 174 1.30 -6.24 0.67
N ILE A 175 1.61 -6.08 -0.61
CA ILE A 175 0.68 -5.49 -1.58
C ILE A 175 0.30 -6.55 -2.61
N TYR A 176 -1.00 -6.83 -2.68
CA TYR A 176 -1.60 -7.82 -3.57
C TYR A 176 -2.11 -7.15 -4.85
N GLN A 177 -1.83 -7.77 -5.98
CA GLN A 177 -2.30 -7.33 -7.29
C GLN A 177 -3.77 -7.70 -7.46
N ALA A 178 -4.70 -6.75 -7.46
CA ALA A 178 -6.10 -7.01 -7.80
C ALA A 178 -6.59 -6.12 -8.94
N PHE A 179 -5.71 -5.92 -9.93
CA PHE A 179 -5.99 -5.11 -11.12
C PHE A 179 -5.32 -5.68 -12.38
N GLY A 180 -5.79 -5.23 -13.54
CA GLY A 180 -5.07 -5.39 -14.80
C GLY A 180 -5.80 -4.85 -16.02
N GLY A 181 -5.11 -4.84 -17.16
CA GLY A 181 -5.53 -4.14 -18.36
C GLY A 181 -5.14 -2.65 -18.31
N GLY A 182 -5.97 -1.80 -18.93
CA GLY A 182 -5.80 -0.35 -18.88
C GLY A 182 -4.54 0.21 -19.56
N GLY A 183 -4.27 1.48 -19.24
CA GLY A 183 -3.18 2.27 -19.81
C GLY A 183 -1.80 1.97 -19.21
N TRP A 184 -1.73 1.40 -18.01
CA TRP A 184 -0.47 1.12 -17.30
C TRP A 184 0.43 0.17 -18.10
N MET A 185 1.74 0.39 -18.04
CA MET A 185 2.75 -0.39 -18.74
C MET A 185 3.73 -0.95 -17.71
N THR A 186 4.10 -2.22 -17.86
CA THR A 186 5.18 -2.81 -17.06
C THR A 186 6.53 -2.26 -17.49
N ASP A 187 7.55 -2.39 -16.64
CA ASP A 187 8.96 -2.08 -16.94
C ASP A 187 9.53 -2.83 -18.17
N THR A 188 8.90 -3.93 -18.59
CA THR A 188 9.27 -4.70 -19.80
C THR A 188 8.43 -4.37 -21.04
N GLY A 189 7.60 -3.33 -21.00
CA GLY A 189 6.73 -2.94 -22.12
C GLY A 189 5.47 -3.81 -22.32
N GLY A 190 5.16 -4.71 -21.40
CA GLY A 190 3.90 -5.43 -21.32
C GLY A 190 2.81 -4.68 -20.55
N LYS A 191 1.78 -5.42 -20.13
CA LYS A 191 0.59 -4.95 -19.40
C LYS A 191 0.38 -5.77 -18.13
N HIS A 192 -0.14 -5.13 -17.07
CA HIS A 192 -0.66 -5.84 -15.91
C HIS A 192 -1.92 -6.63 -16.31
N VAL A 193 -2.15 -7.76 -15.66
CA VAL A 193 -3.28 -8.66 -15.93
C VAL A 193 -3.98 -8.98 -14.61
N MET A 194 -5.30 -8.89 -14.61
CA MET A 194 -6.12 -9.21 -13.45
C MET A 194 -5.89 -10.68 -13.06
N PRO A 195 -5.45 -10.97 -11.82
CA PRO A 195 -5.23 -12.34 -11.40
C PRO A 195 -6.53 -13.14 -11.32
N THR A 196 -6.42 -14.44 -11.53
CA THR A 196 -7.42 -15.43 -11.11
C THR A 196 -7.26 -15.73 -9.62
N ALA A 197 -8.29 -16.28 -8.96
CA ALA A 197 -8.18 -16.65 -7.54
C ALA A 197 -7.06 -17.66 -7.25
N THR A 198 -6.73 -18.54 -8.21
CA THR A 198 -5.61 -19.49 -8.07
C THR A 198 -4.26 -18.78 -8.12
N GLN A 199 -4.10 -17.78 -9.00
CA GLN A 199 -2.89 -16.97 -9.05
C GLN A 199 -2.75 -16.12 -7.78
N GLU A 200 -3.86 -15.58 -7.28
CA GLU A 200 -3.91 -14.82 -6.03
C GLU A 200 -3.47 -15.66 -4.83
N GLN A 201 -3.96 -16.90 -4.72
CA GLN A 201 -3.53 -17.82 -3.67
C GLN A 201 -2.02 -18.05 -3.67
N VAL A 202 -1.40 -18.21 -4.85
CA VAL A 202 0.05 -18.39 -4.94
C VAL A 202 0.79 -17.12 -4.48
N MET A 203 0.31 -15.93 -4.84
CA MET A 203 0.91 -14.68 -4.35
C MET A 203 0.80 -14.56 -2.82
N VAL A 204 -0.36 -14.86 -2.24
CA VAL A 204 -0.56 -14.90 -0.77
C VAL A 204 0.37 -15.92 -0.10
N ASP A 205 0.57 -17.10 -0.71
CA ASP A 205 1.48 -18.12 -0.19
C ASP A 205 2.96 -17.68 -0.21
N HIS A 206 3.37 -16.88 -1.19
CA HIS A 206 4.70 -16.27 -1.20
C HIS A 206 4.83 -15.21 -0.11
N TRP A 207 3.87 -14.30 -0.03
CA TRP A 207 3.85 -13.25 0.99
C TRP A 207 3.86 -13.79 2.41
N SER A 208 3.03 -14.79 2.72
CA SER A 208 2.94 -15.39 4.06
C SER A 208 4.24 -16.08 4.52
N LYS A 209 5.09 -16.56 3.59
CA LYS A 209 6.42 -17.11 3.93
C LYS A 209 7.43 -16.01 4.26
N LEU A 210 7.36 -14.89 3.55
CA LEU A 210 8.34 -13.80 3.63
C LEU A 210 8.01 -12.79 4.72
N VAL A 211 6.72 -12.52 4.91
CA VAL A 211 6.16 -11.56 5.86
C VAL A 211 4.97 -12.23 6.58
N PRO A 212 5.22 -13.16 7.52
CA PRO A 212 4.17 -13.99 8.13
C PRO A 212 3.26 -13.26 9.12
N SER A 213 3.61 -12.03 9.52
CA SER A 213 2.86 -11.26 10.52
C SER A 213 2.93 -9.77 10.22
N PRO A 214 2.40 -9.33 9.06
CA PRO A 214 2.38 -7.92 8.73
C PRO A 214 1.40 -7.19 9.65
N ALA A 215 1.61 -5.88 9.86
CA ALA A 215 0.67 -5.07 10.62
C ALA A 215 -0.70 -4.97 9.93
N PHE A 216 -0.68 -4.94 8.60
CA PHE A 216 -1.82 -5.06 7.71
C PHE A 216 -1.34 -5.54 6.34
N ASP A 217 -2.25 -6.05 5.52
CA ASP A 217 -2.02 -6.25 4.08
C ASP A 217 -2.83 -5.27 3.25
N TYR A 218 -2.44 -5.08 1.99
CA TYR A 218 -2.99 -4.09 1.09
C TYR A 218 -3.34 -4.72 -0.26
N VAL A 219 -4.59 -4.60 -0.69
CA VAL A 219 -5.02 -4.91 -2.04
C VAL A 219 -5.08 -3.65 -2.90
N TYR A 220 -4.25 -3.59 -3.94
CA TYR A 220 -4.28 -2.53 -4.95
C TYR A 220 -5.02 -3.03 -6.20
N ALA A 221 -6.16 -2.47 -6.59
CA ALA A 221 -6.97 -1.47 -5.89
C ALA A 221 -8.46 -1.86 -5.94
N TRP A 222 -9.29 -1.21 -5.12
CA TRP A 222 -10.74 -1.40 -5.19
C TRP A 222 -11.32 -0.90 -6.51
N GLY A 223 -11.08 0.38 -6.81
CA GLY A 223 -11.66 1.06 -7.97
C GLY A 223 -10.76 1.08 -9.19
N SER A 224 -11.37 1.13 -10.39
CA SER A 224 -10.64 1.23 -11.66
C SER A 224 -9.84 2.53 -11.76
N GLN A 225 -8.61 2.40 -12.29
CA GLN A 225 -7.69 3.50 -12.59
C GLN A 225 -7.14 3.36 -14.00
N ASN A 226 -6.99 4.49 -14.70
CA ASN A 226 -6.40 4.50 -16.05
C ASN A 226 -7.04 3.48 -17.03
N GLY A 227 -8.35 3.23 -16.87
CA GLY A 227 -9.14 2.31 -17.69
C GLY A 227 -8.83 0.82 -17.49
N ASP A 228 -8.24 0.44 -16.36
CA ASP A 228 -8.04 -0.96 -15.98
C ASP A 228 -9.32 -1.63 -15.46
N THR A 229 -9.25 -2.94 -15.23
CA THR A 229 -10.20 -3.67 -14.40
C THR A 229 -9.61 -3.78 -13.00
N ALA A 230 -10.41 -3.49 -11.97
CA ALA A 230 -9.99 -3.54 -10.56
C ALA A 230 -10.87 -4.50 -9.75
N LEU A 231 -10.63 -4.59 -8.44
CA LEU A 231 -11.31 -5.53 -7.56
C LEU A 231 -12.84 -5.34 -7.57
N GLU A 232 -13.34 -4.11 -7.67
CA GLU A 232 -14.79 -3.82 -7.73
C GLU A 232 -15.48 -4.51 -8.91
N ASN A 233 -14.72 -4.83 -9.96
CA ASN A 233 -15.21 -5.47 -11.18
C ASN A 233 -15.03 -7.01 -11.18
N SER A 234 -14.42 -7.59 -10.15
CA SER A 234 -14.13 -9.04 -10.07
C SER A 234 -14.83 -9.71 -8.89
N PRO A 235 -16.05 -10.27 -9.10
CA PRO A 235 -16.73 -11.05 -8.07
C PRO A 235 -15.91 -12.25 -7.58
N GLU A 236 -15.08 -12.84 -8.44
CA GLU A 236 -14.20 -13.95 -8.09
C GLU A 236 -13.15 -13.52 -7.06
N LEU A 237 -12.42 -12.43 -7.31
CA LEU A 237 -11.42 -11.94 -6.35
C LEU A 237 -12.06 -11.33 -5.10
N GLN A 238 -13.24 -10.71 -5.20
CA GLN A 238 -13.98 -10.27 -4.00
C GLN A 238 -14.33 -11.46 -3.10
N ALA A 239 -14.73 -12.60 -3.67
CA ALA A 239 -14.99 -13.82 -2.90
C ALA A 239 -13.70 -14.39 -2.30
N PHE A 240 -12.60 -14.39 -3.04
CA PHE A 240 -11.28 -14.79 -2.54
C PHE A 240 -10.85 -13.94 -1.33
N PHE A 241 -10.84 -12.62 -1.46
CA PHE A 241 -10.42 -11.73 -0.36
C PHE A 241 -11.37 -11.79 0.83
N ARG A 242 -12.68 -11.99 0.61
CA ARG A 242 -13.62 -12.23 1.72
C ARG A 242 -13.23 -13.46 2.54
N GLN A 243 -12.72 -14.51 1.91
CA GLN A 243 -12.25 -15.71 2.60
C GLN A 243 -10.89 -15.49 3.27
N HIS A 244 -9.97 -14.81 2.59
CA HIS A 244 -8.64 -14.46 3.13
C HIS A 244 -8.73 -13.57 4.38
N ASN A 245 -9.67 -12.62 4.40
CA ASN A 245 -9.83 -11.63 5.46
C ASN A 245 -10.69 -12.08 6.66
N ALA A 246 -11.17 -13.34 6.66
CA ALA A 246 -12.15 -13.86 7.62
C ALA A 246 -11.55 -14.31 8.97
#